data_AF-A0A818VSP6-F1
#
_entry.id   AF-A0A818VSP6-F1
#
_cell.length_a   1.000
_cell.length_b   1.000
_cell.length_c   1.000
_cell.angle_alpha   90.00
_cell.angle_beta   90.00
_cell.angle_gamma   90.00
#
_symmetry.space_group_name_H-M   'P 1'
#
loop_
_entity.id
_entity.type
_entity.pdbx_description
1 polymer ?
#
loop_
_entity_poly.entity_id
_entity_poly.type
_entity_poly.pdbx_seq_one_letter_code
_entity_poly.pdbx_strand_id
1 'polypeptide(L)'
;MHWILGKIVLDIFEYVSPYDLFRSFINLNNCLNTIVYSYSLHLNFRSISQLEFDYICRHLQPKQVISIISSDETIFHQVEIFEEYFPFFKH
;
A
#
# COMPACT_ATOMS: atom_id res chain seq x y z
N MET A 1 -7.58 -4.13 -41.87
CA MET A 1 -6.88 -3.41 -40.78
C MET A 1 -6.91 -4.16 -39.44
N HIS A 2 -7.98 -4.92 -39.13
CA HIS A 2 -8.13 -5.68 -37.86
C HIS A 2 -7.15 -6.86 -37.65
N TRP A 3 -6.55 -7.39 -38.73
CA TRP A 3 -5.64 -8.55 -38.66
C TRP A 3 -4.16 -8.20 -38.41
N ILE A 4 -3.78 -6.94 -38.61
CA ILE A 4 -2.39 -6.48 -38.47
C ILE A 4 -2.02 -6.30 -36.99
N LEU A 5 -2.96 -5.78 -36.19
CA LEU A 5 -2.81 -5.68 -34.73
C LEU A 5 -2.59 -7.06 -34.07
N GLY A 6 -3.34 -8.07 -34.50
CA GLY A 6 -3.18 -9.43 -33.98
C GLY A 6 -1.79 -10.02 -34.27
N LYS A 7 -1.25 -9.75 -35.48
CA LYS A 7 0.10 -10.18 -35.86
C LYS A 7 1.19 -9.43 -35.10
N ILE A 8 1.07 -8.11 -34.97
CA ILE A 8 2.02 -7.29 -34.20
C ILE A 8 2.04 -7.71 -32.72
N VAL A 9 0.88 -7.99 -32.13
CA VAL A 9 0.79 -8.48 -30.75
C VAL A 9 1.49 -9.84 -30.63
N LEU A 10 1.18 -10.79 -31.52
CA LEU A 10 1.82 -12.11 -31.51
C LEU A 10 3.34 -12.05 -31.72
N ASP A 11 3.81 -11.24 -32.66
CA ASP A 11 5.25 -11.05 -32.92
C ASP A 11 5.94 -10.45 -31.67
N ILE A 12 5.34 -9.45 -31.01
CA ILE A 12 5.88 -8.88 -29.77
C ILE A 12 5.98 -9.94 -28.65
N PHE A 13 4.96 -10.79 -28.51
CA PHE A 13 4.97 -11.90 -27.55
C PHE A 13 5.91 -13.05 -27.94
N GLU A 14 6.33 -13.14 -29.21
CA GLU A 14 7.32 -14.10 -29.68
C GLU A 14 8.75 -13.69 -29.26
N TYR A 15 9.02 -12.38 -29.19
CA TYR A 15 10.30 -11.82 -28.72
C TYR A 15 10.36 -11.59 -27.20
N VAL A 16 9.21 -11.48 -26.53
CA VAL A 16 9.13 -11.31 -25.08
C VAL A 16 8.63 -12.60 -24.45
N SER A 17 9.54 -13.36 -23.84
CA SER A 17 9.17 -14.57 -23.11
C SER A 17 8.07 -14.25 -22.09
N PRO A 18 7.04 -15.11 -21.94
CA PRO A 18 6.07 -14.98 -20.86
C PRO A 18 6.76 -14.80 -19.50
N TYR A 19 7.91 -15.46 -19.31
CA TYR A 19 8.74 -15.29 -18.11
C TYR A 19 9.19 -13.84 -17.89
N ASP A 20 9.69 -13.16 -18.93
CA ASP A 20 10.14 -11.78 -18.85
C ASP A 20 8.97 -10.82 -18.59
N LEU A 21 7.80 -11.15 -19.13
CA LEU A 21 6.57 -10.40 -18.91
C LEU A 21 6.11 -10.53 -17.45
N PHE A 22 6.02 -11.74 -16.91
CA PHE A 22 5.69 -11.99 -15.50
C PHE A 22 6.71 -11.33 -14.55
N ARG A 23 8.00 -11.45 -14.87
CA ARG A 23 9.07 -10.81 -14.11
C ARG A 23 8.94 -9.29 -14.13
N SER A 24 8.60 -8.71 -15.28
CA SER A 24 8.38 -7.26 -15.40
C SER A 24 7.18 -6.80 -14.56
N PHE A 25 6.08 -7.56 -14.54
CA PHE A 25 4.94 -7.27 -13.66
C PHE A 25 5.31 -7.32 -12.18
N ILE A 26 6.06 -8.34 -11.76
CA ILE A 26 6.54 -8.45 -10.37
C ILE A 26 7.42 -7.25 -10.02
N ASN A 27 8.35 -6.87 -10.89
CA ASN A 27 9.23 -5.73 -10.68
C ASN A 27 8.46 -4.40 -10.61
N LEU A 28 7.46 -4.22 -11.47
CA LEU A 28 6.60 -3.04 -11.45
C LEU A 28 5.83 -2.95 -10.13
N ASN A 29 5.27 -4.08 -9.67
CA ASN A 29 4.54 -4.15 -8.42
C ASN A 29 5.44 -3.82 -7.21
N ASN A 30 6.67 -4.34 -7.21
CA ASN A 30 7.66 -4.01 -6.18
C ASN A 30 8.06 -2.53 -6.19
N CYS A 31 8.21 -1.93 -7.38
CA CYS A 31 8.49 -0.51 -7.52
C CYS A 31 7.32 0.34 -6.98
N LEU A 32 6.09 0.02 -7.36
CA LEU A 32 4.89 0.69 -6.86
C LEU A 32 4.77 0.57 -5.35
N ASN A 33 4.99 -0.63 -4.79
CA ASN A 33 5.04 -0.84 -3.35
C ASN A 33 6.10 0.06 -2.69
N THR A 34 7.30 0.13 -3.25
CA THR A 34 8.38 0.97 -2.72
C THR A 34 8.02 2.45 -2.72
N ILE A 35 7.36 2.92 -3.78
CA ILE A 35 6.88 4.31 -3.89
C ILE A 35 5.76 4.56 -2.88
N VAL A 36 4.76 3.68 -2.81
CA VAL A 36 3.65 3.82 -1.85
C VAL A 36 4.18 3.83 -0.42
N TYR A 37 5.16 2.96 -0.11
CA TYR A 37 5.78 2.88 1.22
C TYR A 37 6.74 4.03 1.55
N SER A 38 7.21 4.79 0.56
CA SER A 38 8.04 5.98 0.82
C SER A 38 7.22 7.23 1.11
N TYR A 39 5.91 7.21 0.82
CA TYR A 39 5.03 8.30 1.20
C TYR A 39 4.74 8.29 2.70
N SER A 40 5.00 9.45 3.30
CA SER A 40 4.64 9.73 4.68
C SER A 40 3.18 10.18 4.77
N LEU A 41 2.43 9.59 5.70
CA LEU A 41 0.99 9.74 5.84
C LEU A 41 0.68 10.47 7.15
N HIS A 42 -0.20 11.47 7.03
CA HIS A 42 -0.88 12.10 8.15
C HIS A 42 -2.26 11.46 8.27
N LEU A 43 -2.47 10.68 9.33
CA LEU A 43 -3.71 9.95 9.51
C LEU A 43 -4.63 10.70 10.47
N ASN A 44 -5.84 11.00 10.00
CA ASN A 44 -6.89 11.60 10.80
C ASN A 44 -7.96 10.55 11.12
N PHE A 45 -8.01 10.14 12.38
CA PHE A 45 -8.90 9.10 12.87
C PHE A 45 -10.11 9.64 13.64
N ARG A 46 -10.34 10.97 13.63
CA ARG A 46 -11.47 11.58 14.35
C ARG A 46 -12.85 11.12 13.89
N SER A 47 -12.97 10.69 12.63
CA SER A 47 -14.24 10.37 12.00
C SER A 47 -14.31 8.94 11.46
N ILE A 48 -13.37 8.07 11.84
CA ILE A 48 -13.37 6.69 11.37
C ILE A 48 -13.88 5.75 12.45
N SER A 49 -14.55 4.68 12.04
CA SER A 49 -14.98 3.63 12.94
C SER A 49 -13.79 2.80 13.44
N GLN A 50 -14.00 2.08 14.55
CA GLN A 50 -12.98 1.19 15.11
C GLN A 50 -12.55 0.09 14.15
N LEU A 51 -13.48 -0.47 13.36
CA LEU A 51 -13.16 -1.49 12.36
C LEU A 51 -12.24 -0.94 11.25
N GLU A 52 -12.48 0.30 10.82
CA GLU A 52 -11.62 0.98 9.84
C GLU A 52 -10.25 1.28 10.44
N PHE A 53 -10.21 1.69 11.72
CA PHE A 53 -8.96 1.94 12.44
C PHE A 53 -8.09 0.68 12.51
N ASP A 54 -8.66 -0.45 12.95
CA ASP A 54 -7.97 -1.74 13.02
C ASP A 54 -7.48 -2.20 11.65
N TYR A 55 -8.32 -2.03 10.62
CA TYR A 55 -7.96 -2.39 9.26
C TYR A 55 -6.77 -1.57 8.76
N ILE A 56 -6.76 -0.26 9.00
CA ILE A 56 -5.66 0.63 8.62
C ILE A 56 -4.38 0.23 9.38
N CYS A 57 -4.45 0.06 10.69
CA CYS A 57 -3.27 -0.28 11.50
C CYS A 57 -2.62 -1.61 11.10
N ARG A 58 -3.40 -2.60 10.63
CA ARG A 58 -2.86 -3.88 10.13
C ARG A 58 -2.09 -3.79 8.83
N HIS A 59 -2.38 -2.79 7.99
CA HIS A 59 -1.80 -2.70 6.63
C HIS A 59 -0.79 -1.56 6.48
N LEU A 60 -0.76 -0.64 7.43
CA LEU A 60 0.11 0.51 7.40
C LEU A 60 1.50 0.15 7.92
N GLN A 61 2.57 0.64 7.27
CA GLN A 61 3.92 0.46 7.81
C GLN A 61 4.25 1.53 8.86
N PRO A 62 4.93 1.16 9.96
CA PRO A 62 5.27 2.10 11.04
C PRO A 62 6.01 3.35 10.55
N LYS A 63 6.88 3.17 9.57
CA LYS A 63 7.76 4.22 9.01
C LYS A 63 7.00 5.28 8.21
N GLN A 64 5.75 5.03 7.87
CA GLN A 64 4.93 5.95 7.07
C GLN A 64 4.16 6.93 7.95
N VAL A 65 3.90 6.62 9.22
CA VAL A 65 3.11 7.49 10.10
C VAL A 65 3.94 8.69 10.51
N ILE A 66 3.51 9.91 10.18
CA ILE A 66 4.11 11.13 10.74
C ILE A 66 3.36 11.55 12.01
N SER A 67 2.03 11.53 11.95
CA SER A 67 1.19 12.03 13.02
C SER A 67 -0.19 11.38 12.99
N ILE A 68 -0.77 11.23 14.17
CA ILE A 68 -2.10 10.69 14.38
C ILE A 68 -2.97 11.75 15.03
N ILE A 69 -4.14 11.98 14.46
CA ILE A 69 -5.17 12.83 15.08
C ILE A 69 -6.32 11.91 15.49
N SER A 70 -6.47 11.65 16.79
CA SER A 70 -7.55 10.85 17.36
C SER A 70 -8.68 11.73 17.91
N SER A 71 -9.87 11.15 18.13
CA SER A 71 -11.02 11.80 18.77
C SER A 71 -10.99 11.60 20.28
N ASP A 72 -11.22 12.68 21.04
CA ASP A 72 -11.09 12.73 22.52
C ASP A 72 -11.84 11.63 23.29
N GLU A 73 -12.94 11.11 22.75
CA GLU A 73 -13.78 10.10 23.42
C GLU A 73 -13.23 8.66 23.31
N THR A 74 -12.36 8.37 22.35
CA THR A 74 -11.86 7.02 22.04
C THR A 74 -10.33 6.91 22.07
N ILE A 75 -9.64 7.98 22.49
CA ILE A 75 -8.17 8.10 22.48
C ILE A 75 -7.50 6.91 23.14
N PHE A 76 -7.90 6.53 24.35
CA PHE A 76 -7.20 5.49 25.11
C PHE A 76 -7.15 4.14 24.37
N HIS A 77 -8.27 3.71 23.80
CA HIS A 77 -8.34 2.43 23.11
C HIS A 77 -7.62 2.47 21.76
N GLN A 78 -7.73 3.57 21.01
CA GLN A 78 -7.03 3.74 19.74
C GLN A 78 -5.51 3.85 19.94
N VAL A 79 -5.06 4.50 21.00
CA VAL A 79 -3.63 4.58 21.36
C VAL A 79 -3.09 3.20 21.74
N GLU A 80 -3.79 2.43 22.58
CA GLU A 80 -3.36 1.06 22.93
C GLU A 80 -3.24 0.17 21.69
N ILE A 81 -4.24 0.19 20.81
CA ILE A 81 -4.22 -0.60 19.58
C ILE A 81 -3.08 -0.13 18.67
N PHE A 82 -2.89 1.19 18.54
CA PHE A 82 -1.78 1.73 17.74
C PHE A 82 -0.42 1.30 18.32
N GLU A 83 -0.23 1.39 19.63
CA GLU A 83 1.01 0.95 20.30
C GLU A 83 1.23 -0.58 20.17
N GLU A 84 0.16 -1.38 20.14
CA GLU A 84 0.24 -2.82 19.88
C GLU A 84 0.76 -3.12 18.46
N TYR A 85 0.24 -2.41 17.44
CA TYR A 85 0.69 -2.59 16.06
C TYR A 85 2.05 -1.91 15.78
N PHE A 86 2.39 -0.86 16.53
CA PHE A 86 3.56 -0.01 16.31
C PHE A 86 4.41 0.22 17.58
N PRO A 87 4.92 -0.85 18.22
CA PRO A 87 5.56 -0.77 19.55
C PRO A 87 6.88 0.01 19.58
N PHE A 88 7.47 0.30 18.41
CA PHE A 88 8.72 1.06 18.26
C PHE A 88 8.51 2.46 17.68
N PHE A 89 7.25 2.91 17.54
CA PHE A 89 6.95 4.26 17.10
C PHE A 89 7.37 5.24 18.20
N LYS A 90 8.52 5.90 18.03
CA LYS A 90 8.99 6.94 18.95
C LYS A 90 8.36 8.28 18.56
N HIS A 91 7.68 8.89 19.52
CA HIS A 91 7.20 10.27 19.47
C HIS A 91 8.30 11.27 19.16
#